data_AF-A0A1Y3GFD9-F1
#
_entry.id   AF-A0A1Y3GFD9-F1
#
_cell.length_a   1.000
_cell.length_b   1.000
_cell.length_c   1.000
_cell.angle_alpha   90.00
_cell.angle_beta   90.00
_cell.angle_gamma   90.00
#
_symmetry.space_group_name_H-M   'P 1'
#
loop_
_entity.id
_entity.type
_entity.pdbx_description
1 polymer ?
#
loop_
_entity_poly.entity_id
_entity_poly.type
_entity_poly.pdbx_seq_one_letter_code
_entity_poly.pdbx_strand_id
1 'polypeptide(L)'
;MTPKPKRIEVYNSALYLPDIDVCVVSDLHIGLEDELLRQGISFPLNEEEIITTRLSEVIERFNPHKTVLNGDILHSFGKIWSGVSTKLEKVLDICGDCVLIEGSHDKMLPTLMEDKDRNIHKHLEIDGVFFLHGDRELPLDNPEMVVLGHEHPAIEIEGDKLDCFLVDRSKKDSDLILTPSFSPLTKGVSVNRLKSRDFMSPIMNRRDLDKFEVLVEIDSEVLRFPELGSFRDML
;
A
#
# COMPACT_ATOMS: atom_id res chain seq x y z
N MET A 1 29.36 -1.02 12.31
CA MET A 1 28.44 0.13 12.39
C MET A 1 27.05 -0.43 12.15
N THR A 2 26.10 -0.16 13.05
CA THR A 2 24.68 -0.45 12.75
C THR A 2 24.24 0.49 11.63
N PRO A 3 23.56 0.01 10.57
CA PRO A 3 23.00 0.89 9.55
C PRO A 3 22.08 1.91 10.21
N LYS A 4 22.08 3.15 9.71
CA LYS A 4 21.09 4.15 10.15
C LYS A 4 19.71 3.70 9.65
N PRO A 5 18.64 3.88 10.43
CA PRO A 5 17.29 3.59 9.97
C PRO A 5 16.98 4.38 8.69
N LYS A 6 16.43 3.71 7.67
CA LYS A 6 16.00 4.38 6.43
C LYS A 6 14.90 5.38 6.72
N ARG A 7 14.97 6.55 6.08
CA ARG A 7 13.99 7.63 6.23
C ARG A 7 12.70 7.28 5.50
N ILE A 8 11.57 7.67 6.09
CA ILE A 8 10.23 7.47 5.53
C ILE A 8 9.44 8.76 5.60
N GLU A 9 8.77 9.09 4.51
CA GLU A 9 7.80 10.17 4.39
C GLU A 9 6.49 9.58 3.89
N VAL A 10 5.37 10.13 4.35
CA VAL A 10 4.04 9.66 3.95
C VAL A 10 3.18 10.84 3.58
N TYR A 11 2.31 10.64 2.59
CA TYR A 11 1.35 11.63 2.14
C TYR A 11 0.28 10.93 1.32
N ASN A 12 -1.00 11.21 1.57
CA ASN A 12 -2.11 10.70 0.78
C ASN A 12 -2.07 9.17 0.63
N SER A 13 -1.88 8.42 1.73
CA SER A 13 -1.71 6.95 1.74
C SER A 13 -0.52 6.42 0.92
N ALA A 14 0.33 7.28 0.36
CA ALA A 14 1.57 6.89 -0.29
C ALA A 14 2.75 6.94 0.68
N LEU A 15 3.70 6.01 0.49
CA LEU A 15 4.98 5.97 1.19
C LEU A 15 6.07 6.46 0.24
N TYR A 16 6.87 7.43 0.67
CA TYR A 16 8.08 7.85 -0.04
C TYR A 16 9.32 7.45 0.77
N LEU A 17 10.30 6.89 0.06
CA LEU A 17 11.60 6.46 0.58
C LEU A 17 12.70 7.34 -0.03
N PRO A 18 13.07 8.46 0.63
CA PRO A 18 14.01 9.44 0.06
C PRO A 18 15.42 8.87 -0.20
N ASP A 19 15.81 7.84 0.55
CA ASP A 19 17.15 7.27 0.47
C ASP A 19 17.38 6.47 -0.84
N ILE A 20 16.30 6.04 -1.50
CA ILE A 20 16.33 5.35 -2.80
C ILE A 20 15.46 6.05 -3.87
N ASP A 21 14.85 7.18 -3.52
CA ASP A 21 13.98 8.00 -4.37
C ASP A 21 12.82 7.20 -5.01
N VAL A 22 12.11 6.44 -4.17
CA VAL A 22 10.98 5.57 -4.56
C VAL A 22 9.71 5.99 -3.83
N CYS A 23 8.62 6.16 -4.58
CA CYS A 23 7.26 6.28 -4.06
C CYS A 23 6.51 4.95 -4.21
N VAL A 24 5.76 4.57 -3.18
CA VAL A 24 5.00 3.32 -3.12
C VAL A 24 3.55 3.64 -2.85
N VAL A 25 2.67 3.03 -3.63
CA VAL A 25 1.21 3.07 -3.47
C VAL A 25 0.69 1.65 -3.53
N SER A 26 -0.15 1.24 -2.58
CA SER A 26 -0.67 -0.13 -2.52
C SER A 26 -2.19 -0.14 -2.66
N ASP A 27 -2.74 -1.24 -3.18
CA ASP A 27 -4.17 -1.57 -3.07
C ASP A 27 -5.11 -0.51 -3.70
N LEU A 28 -4.84 -0.13 -4.95
CA LEU A 28 -5.67 0.85 -5.67
C LEU A 28 -7.07 0.33 -5.98
N HIS A 29 -7.19 -0.98 -6.20
CA HIS A 29 -8.44 -1.67 -6.53
C HIS A 29 -9.23 -1.01 -7.67
N ILE A 30 -8.55 -0.59 -8.74
CA ILE A 30 -9.20 0.04 -9.91
C ILE A 30 -10.28 -0.91 -10.46
N GLY A 31 -11.50 -0.39 -10.58
CA GLY A 31 -12.67 -1.14 -11.03
C GLY A 31 -13.56 -1.69 -9.92
N LEU A 32 -13.28 -1.39 -8.65
CA LEU A 32 -14.15 -1.73 -7.52
C LEU A 32 -15.49 -0.98 -7.63
N GLU A 33 -15.46 0.30 -8.02
CA GLU A 33 -16.68 1.07 -8.31
C GLU A 33 -17.55 0.37 -9.38
N ASP A 34 -16.94 -0.06 -10.49
CA ASP A 34 -17.63 -0.72 -11.60
C ASP A 34 -18.30 -2.04 -11.16
N GLU A 35 -17.65 -2.79 -10.27
CA GLU A 35 -18.23 -3.99 -9.67
C GLU A 35 -19.41 -3.67 -8.76
N LEU A 36 -19.29 -2.67 -7.87
CA LEU A 36 -20.35 -2.25 -6.96
C LEU A 36 -21.59 -1.75 -7.74
N LEU A 37 -21.40 -0.95 -8.79
CA LEU A 37 -22.48 -0.48 -9.65
C LEU A 37 -23.25 -1.65 -10.29
N ARG A 38 -22.54 -2.70 -10.72
CA ARG A 38 -23.16 -3.92 -11.29
C ARG A 38 -23.88 -4.77 -10.25
N GLN A 39 -23.47 -4.70 -8.99
CA GLN A 39 -24.18 -5.29 -7.86
C GLN A 39 -25.40 -4.45 -7.44
N GLY A 40 -25.69 -3.34 -8.12
CA GLY A 40 -26.81 -2.46 -7.85
C GLY A 40 -26.54 -1.45 -6.73
N ILE A 41 -25.29 -1.32 -6.30
CA ILE A 41 -24.86 -0.36 -5.29
C ILE A 41 -24.39 0.89 -6.04
N SER A 42 -25.19 1.95 -5.97
CA SER A 42 -24.87 3.25 -6.59
C SER A 42 -24.70 4.30 -5.51
N PHE A 43 -23.61 5.05 -5.58
CA PHE A 43 -23.28 6.14 -4.67
C PHE A 43 -22.51 7.23 -5.43
N PRO A 44 -22.59 8.50 -4.99
CA PRO A 44 -22.03 9.63 -5.71
C PRO A 44 -20.53 9.78 -5.46
N LEU A 45 -19.74 8.84 -5.99
CA LEU A 45 -18.28 8.84 -5.88
C LEU A 45 -17.70 8.54 -7.25
N ASN A 46 -16.64 9.25 -7.62
CA ASN A 46 -15.92 9.02 -8.87
C ASN A 46 -14.54 8.43 -8.53
N GLU A 47 -14.41 7.10 -8.60
CA GLU A 47 -13.21 6.37 -8.14
C GLU A 47 -11.97 6.84 -8.91
N GLU A 48 -12.13 6.97 -10.23
CA GLU A 48 -11.07 7.39 -11.12
C GLU A 48 -10.56 8.80 -10.78
N GLU A 49 -11.48 9.75 -10.59
CA GLU A 49 -11.13 11.15 -10.29
C GLU A 49 -10.42 11.27 -8.95
N ILE A 50 -10.87 10.55 -7.91
CA ILE A 50 -10.24 10.57 -6.59
C ILE A 50 -8.84 9.97 -6.67
N ILE A 51 -8.69 8.78 -7.27
CA ILE A 51 -7.38 8.11 -7.39
C ILE A 51 -6.41 8.98 -8.19
N THR A 52 -6.82 9.48 -9.35
CA THR A 52 -5.93 10.26 -10.24
C THR A 52 -5.54 11.61 -9.65
N THR A 53 -6.48 12.31 -8.98
CA THR A 53 -6.18 13.57 -8.28
C THR A 53 -5.19 13.33 -7.16
N ARG A 54 -5.49 12.39 -6.26
CA ARG A 54 -4.65 12.03 -5.12
C ARG A 54 -3.24 11.60 -5.55
N LEU A 55 -3.15 10.78 -6.59
CA LEU A 55 -1.88 10.32 -7.14
C LEU A 55 -1.08 11.46 -7.76
N SER A 56 -1.74 12.38 -8.47
CA SER A 56 -1.07 13.56 -9.04
C SER A 56 -0.45 14.43 -7.94
N GLU A 57 -1.16 14.66 -6.84
CA GLU A 57 -0.64 15.40 -5.68
C GLU A 57 0.56 14.68 -5.05
N VAL A 58 0.53 13.35 -4.94
CA VAL A 58 1.65 12.54 -4.44
C VAL A 58 2.88 12.68 -5.33
N ILE A 59 2.71 12.53 -6.64
CA ILE A 59 3.81 12.65 -7.61
C ILE A 59 4.36 14.09 -7.65
N GLU A 60 3.51 15.11 -7.58
CA GLU A 60 3.94 16.51 -7.50
C GLU A 60 4.73 16.80 -6.21
N ARG A 61 4.27 16.28 -5.07
CA ARG A 61 4.91 16.49 -3.77
C ARG A 61 6.28 15.85 -3.68
N PHE A 62 6.39 14.58 -4.06
CA PHE A 62 7.63 13.80 -3.87
C PHE A 62 8.54 13.83 -5.10
N ASN A 63 8.00 14.05 -6.30
CA ASN A 63 8.71 13.97 -7.58
C ASN A 63 9.69 12.78 -7.64
N PRO A 64 9.20 11.55 -7.41
CA PRO A 64 10.05 10.38 -7.25
C PRO A 64 10.70 9.99 -8.58
N HIS A 65 11.94 9.49 -8.54
CA HIS A 65 12.55 8.85 -9.71
C HIS A 65 11.82 7.56 -10.12
N LYS A 66 11.15 6.88 -9.20
CA LYS A 66 10.40 5.65 -9.48
C LYS A 66 9.15 5.52 -8.63
N THR A 67 8.08 5.04 -9.26
CA THR A 67 6.83 4.67 -8.58
C THR A 67 6.66 3.16 -8.56
N VAL A 68 6.22 2.61 -7.43
CA VAL A 68 5.87 1.21 -7.25
C VAL A 68 4.40 1.10 -6.90
N LEU A 69 3.61 0.46 -7.78
CA LEU A 69 2.24 0.06 -7.44
C LEU A 69 2.27 -1.34 -6.82
N ASN A 70 2.13 -1.42 -5.50
CA ASN A 70 2.48 -2.59 -4.69
C ASN A 70 1.31 -3.56 -4.45
N GLY A 71 0.77 -4.11 -5.53
CA GLY A 71 -0.27 -5.14 -5.51
C GLY A 71 -1.69 -4.63 -5.31
N ASP A 72 -2.63 -5.48 -5.69
CA ASP A 72 -4.07 -5.22 -5.77
C ASP A 72 -4.38 -3.91 -6.50
N ILE A 73 -3.69 -3.73 -7.63
CA ILE A 73 -3.82 -2.57 -8.52
C ILE A 73 -5.22 -2.58 -9.14
N LEU A 74 -5.69 -3.76 -9.55
CA LEU A 74 -7.02 -3.99 -10.10
C LEU A 74 -7.92 -4.66 -9.08
N HIS A 75 -9.21 -4.39 -9.16
CA HIS A 75 -10.23 -5.21 -8.52
C HIS A 75 -10.86 -6.15 -9.55
N SER A 76 -10.20 -7.29 -9.84
CA SER A 76 -10.69 -8.22 -10.87
C SER A 76 -10.64 -9.70 -10.45
N PHE A 77 -11.81 -10.31 -10.33
CA PHE A 77 -11.97 -11.77 -10.18
C PHE A 77 -12.10 -12.50 -11.53
N GLY A 78 -11.25 -12.16 -12.51
CA GLY A 78 -11.20 -12.84 -13.81
C GLY A 78 -12.12 -12.25 -14.89
N LYS A 79 -12.66 -11.05 -14.66
CA LYS A 79 -13.36 -10.24 -15.67
C LYS A 79 -12.91 -8.79 -15.57
N ILE A 80 -12.69 -8.16 -16.71
CA ILE A 80 -12.37 -6.74 -16.81
C ILE A 80 -13.62 -6.02 -17.32
N TRP A 81 -14.04 -4.96 -16.63
CA TRP A 81 -15.16 -4.14 -17.05
C TRP A 81 -14.70 -3.08 -18.06
N SER A 82 -15.61 -2.66 -18.94
CA SER A 82 -15.38 -1.56 -19.89
C SER A 82 -15.00 -0.29 -19.13
N GLY A 83 -13.77 0.21 -19.31
CA GLY A 83 -13.26 1.43 -18.65
C GLY A 83 -12.08 1.19 -17.72
N VAL A 84 -11.94 -0.01 -17.14
CA VAL A 84 -10.82 -0.35 -16.23
C VAL A 84 -9.46 -0.20 -16.92
N SER A 85 -9.36 -0.59 -18.18
CA SER A 85 -8.13 -0.39 -18.96
C SER A 85 -7.77 1.09 -19.03
N THR A 86 -8.72 1.95 -19.40
CA THR A 86 -8.55 3.42 -19.50
C THR A 86 -8.19 4.04 -18.15
N LYS A 87 -8.84 3.63 -17.06
CA LYS A 87 -8.51 4.05 -15.69
C LYS A 87 -7.05 3.69 -15.35
N LEU A 88 -6.63 2.47 -15.65
CA LEU A 88 -5.25 2.01 -15.45
C LEU A 88 -4.26 2.83 -16.29
N GLU A 89 -4.55 3.17 -17.55
CA GLU A 89 -3.61 3.99 -18.36
C GLU A 89 -3.40 5.36 -17.74
N LYS A 90 -4.47 6.02 -17.28
CA LYS A 90 -4.35 7.33 -16.61
C LYS A 90 -3.48 7.26 -15.36
N VAL A 91 -3.66 6.20 -14.55
CA VAL A 91 -2.82 5.98 -13.36
C VAL A 91 -1.35 5.79 -13.75
N LEU A 92 -1.07 4.96 -14.76
CA LEU A 92 0.30 4.73 -15.22
C LEU A 92 0.94 6.00 -15.81
N ASP A 93 0.19 6.79 -16.57
CA ASP A 93 0.66 8.05 -17.14
C ASP A 93 1.08 9.06 -16.04
N ILE A 94 0.32 9.13 -14.94
CA ILE A 94 0.66 9.98 -13.78
C ILE A 94 1.91 9.46 -13.07
N CYS A 95 2.05 8.13 -12.91
CA CYS A 95 3.18 7.52 -12.22
C CYS A 95 4.53 7.69 -12.93
N GLY A 96 4.55 7.89 -14.26
CA GLY A 96 5.77 7.96 -15.06
C GLY A 96 6.54 6.64 -15.07
N ASP A 97 7.79 6.62 -14.60
CA ASP A 97 8.59 5.39 -14.46
C ASP A 97 8.04 4.52 -13.33
N CYS A 98 7.21 3.54 -13.72
CA CYS A 98 6.40 2.75 -12.81
C CYS A 98 6.74 1.25 -12.89
N VAL A 99 6.85 0.62 -11.72
CA VAL A 99 6.92 -0.85 -11.56
C VAL A 99 5.61 -1.33 -10.94
N LEU A 100 5.09 -2.45 -11.44
CA LEU A 100 3.86 -3.07 -10.95
C LEU A 100 4.22 -4.34 -10.19
N ILE A 101 3.79 -4.45 -8.94
CA ILE A 101 3.88 -5.67 -8.16
C ILE A 101 2.53 -6.36 -8.19
N GLU A 102 2.50 -7.67 -8.47
CA GLU A 102 1.26 -8.44 -8.50
C GLU A 102 0.72 -8.67 -7.08
N GLY A 103 -0.55 -8.34 -6.88
CA GLY A 103 -1.33 -8.77 -5.72
C GLY A 103 -2.19 -9.99 -5.98
N SER A 104 -3.14 -10.21 -5.08
CA SER A 104 -4.06 -11.35 -5.14
C SER A 104 -5.25 -11.12 -6.09
N HIS A 105 -5.63 -9.85 -6.31
CA HIS A 105 -6.69 -9.42 -7.23
C HIS A 105 -6.20 -9.12 -8.67
N ASP A 106 -4.89 -9.12 -8.91
CA ASP A 106 -4.29 -8.70 -10.19
C ASP A 106 -4.26 -9.79 -11.28
N LYS A 107 -5.17 -10.78 -11.22
CA LYS A 107 -5.17 -11.93 -12.16
C LYS A 107 -5.29 -11.53 -13.63
N MET A 108 -5.92 -10.39 -13.89
CA MET A 108 -6.14 -9.85 -15.23
C MET A 108 -5.14 -8.76 -15.63
N LEU A 109 -4.23 -8.37 -14.73
CA LEU A 109 -3.23 -7.33 -14.99
C LEU A 109 -2.27 -7.72 -16.13
N PRO A 110 -1.74 -8.96 -16.22
CA PRO A 110 -0.89 -9.36 -17.35
C PRO A 110 -1.59 -9.26 -18.71
N THR A 111 -2.91 -9.51 -18.75
CA THR A 111 -3.71 -9.39 -19.98
C THR A 111 -3.87 -7.92 -20.39
N LEU A 112 -4.11 -7.01 -19.43
CA LEU A 112 -4.21 -5.58 -19.71
C LEU A 112 -2.89 -4.92 -20.12
N MET A 113 -1.78 -5.53 -19.71
CA MET A 113 -0.43 -5.07 -20.01
C MET A 113 0.22 -5.84 -21.16
N GLU A 114 -0.53 -6.67 -21.91
CA GLU A 114 0.04 -7.52 -22.95
C GLU A 114 0.74 -6.74 -24.06
N ASP A 115 0.13 -5.64 -24.50
CA ASP A 115 0.66 -4.76 -25.55
C ASP A 115 1.52 -3.61 -24.99
N LYS A 116 1.89 -3.67 -23.70
CA LYS A 116 2.67 -2.65 -22.99
C LYS A 116 3.98 -3.26 -22.50
N ASP A 117 5.03 -2.47 -22.32
CA ASP A 117 6.25 -2.96 -21.68
C ASP A 117 5.92 -3.52 -20.30
N ARG A 118 5.97 -4.86 -20.17
CA ARG A 118 5.51 -5.59 -18.99
C ARG A 118 6.49 -5.40 -17.84
N ASN A 119 6.31 -4.33 -17.06
CA ASN A 119 7.04 -4.12 -15.82
C ASN A 119 6.29 -4.70 -14.61
N ILE A 120 5.78 -5.94 -14.75
CA ILE A 120 5.02 -6.66 -13.72
C ILE A 120 5.92 -7.69 -13.04
N HIS A 121 5.99 -7.67 -11.72
CA HIS A 121 6.84 -8.55 -10.91
C HIS A 121 6.10 -9.09 -9.69
N LYS A 122 6.59 -10.18 -9.12
CA LYS A 122 6.07 -10.71 -7.84
C LYS A 122 6.61 -9.95 -6.63
N HIS A 123 7.80 -9.40 -6.77
CA HIS A 123 8.45 -8.50 -5.83
C HIS A 123 9.49 -7.67 -6.58
N LEU A 124 9.95 -6.58 -5.97
CA LEU A 124 11.05 -5.75 -6.45
C LEU A 124 12.04 -5.53 -5.32
N GLU A 125 13.34 -5.58 -5.61
CA GLU A 125 14.40 -5.23 -4.67
C GLU A 125 15.16 -4.01 -5.20
N ILE A 126 15.33 -2.99 -4.35
CA ILE A 126 16.13 -1.80 -4.63
C ILE A 126 16.93 -1.48 -3.38
N ASP A 127 18.26 -1.58 -3.48
CA ASP A 127 19.21 -1.27 -2.40
C ASP A 127 18.79 -1.89 -1.05
N GLY A 128 18.46 -3.19 -1.05
CA GLY A 128 18.06 -3.93 0.14
C GLY A 128 16.64 -3.67 0.64
N VAL A 129 15.85 -2.85 -0.06
CA VAL A 129 14.41 -2.65 0.19
C VAL A 129 13.60 -3.56 -0.72
N PHE A 130 12.74 -4.39 -0.12
CA PHE A 130 11.87 -5.30 -0.84
C PHE A 130 10.43 -4.80 -0.85
N PHE A 131 9.86 -4.67 -2.04
CA PHE A 131 8.45 -4.36 -2.27
C PHE A 131 7.74 -5.64 -2.69
N LEU A 132 6.74 -6.05 -1.93
CA LEU A 132 5.85 -7.16 -2.26
C LEU A 132 4.48 -6.90 -1.65
N HIS A 133 3.43 -7.42 -2.27
CA HIS A 133 2.07 -7.15 -1.82
C HIS A 133 1.79 -7.71 -0.41
N GLY A 134 2.19 -8.96 -0.16
CA GLY A 134 2.10 -9.59 1.16
C GLY A 134 1.08 -10.72 1.28
N ASP A 135 0.33 -11.03 0.23
CA ASP A 135 -0.65 -12.14 0.13
C ASP A 135 0.00 -13.54 0.09
N ARG A 136 1.32 -13.61 -0.10
CA ARG A 136 2.09 -14.86 -0.21
C ARG A 136 3.48 -14.69 0.37
N GLU A 137 4.08 -15.81 0.78
CA GLU A 137 5.48 -15.83 1.19
C GLU A 137 6.40 -15.93 -0.03
N LEU A 138 7.46 -15.11 -0.04
CA LEU A 138 8.50 -15.13 -1.06
C LEU A 138 9.88 -15.24 -0.38
N PRO A 139 10.84 -15.96 -0.99
CA PRO A 139 12.20 -16.02 -0.47
C PRO A 139 12.88 -14.65 -0.67
N LEU A 140 13.13 -13.94 0.43
CA LEU A 140 13.85 -12.67 0.42
C LEU A 140 15.28 -12.90 0.91
N ASP A 141 16.28 -12.42 0.16
CA ASP A 141 17.68 -12.52 0.54
C ASP A 141 18.08 -11.34 1.43
N ASN A 142 18.17 -11.57 2.74
CA ASN A 142 18.63 -10.62 3.76
C ASN A 142 18.04 -9.18 3.62
N PRO A 143 16.70 -9.01 3.67
CA PRO A 143 16.06 -7.72 3.43
C PRO A 143 16.34 -6.72 4.56
N GLU A 144 16.91 -5.56 4.23
CA GLU A 144 17.07 -4.44 5.17
C GLU A 144 15.72 -3.82 5.54
N MET A 145 14.80 -3.78 4.58
CA MET A 145 13.44 -3.29 4.75
C MET A 145 12.48 -4.06 3.85
N VAL A 146 11.28 -4.32 4.36
CA VAL A 146 10.19 -4.92 3.59
C VAL A 146 8.99 -3.96 3.62
N VAL A 147 8.39 -3.70 2.46
CA VAL A 147 7.18 -2.87 2.32
C VAL A 147 6.06 -3.74 1.80
N LEU A 148 4.96 -3.82 2.57
CA LEU A 148 3.76 -4.61 2.30
C LEU A 148 2.54 -3.71 2.13
N GLY A 149 1.60 -4.13 1.28
CA GLY A 149 0.23 -3.63 1.23
C GLY A 149 -0.70 -4.66 1.89
N HIS A 150 -1.76 -5.03 1.17
CA HIS A 150 -2.67 -6.17 1.41
C HIS A 150 -3.56 -6.08 2.66
N GLU A 151 -3.00 -5.75 3.81
CA GLU A 151 -3.74 -5.75 5.09
C GLU A 151 -4.56 -4.47 5.31
N HIS A 152 -4.24 -3.42 4.57
CA HIS A 152 -4.86 -2.09 4.65
C HIS A 152 -4.98 -1.61 6.10
N PRO A 153 -3.90 -1.51 6.88
CA PRO A 153 -4.01 -1.16 8.29
C PRO A 153 -4.72 0.18 8.50
N ALA A 154 -5.61 0.21 9.49
CA ALA A 154 -6.26 1.40 10.00
C ALA A 154 -6.26 1.38 11.53
N ILE A 155 -6.28 2.55 12.15
CA ILE A 155 -6.38 2.72 13.59
C ILE A 155 -7.66 3.50 13.92
N GLU A 156 -8.36 3.07 14.95
CA GLU A 156 -9.53 3.78 15.47
C GLU A 156 -9.09 4.66 16.65
N ILE A 157 -9.36 5.96 16.58
CA ILE A 157 -9.05 6.93 17.62
C ILE A 157 -10.32 7.76 17.87
N GLU A 158 -10.82 7.75 19.12
CA GLU A 158 -12.04 8.47 19.50
C GLU A 158 -13.29 8.14 18.64
N GLY A 159 -13.32 6.93 18.06
CA GLY A 159 -14.41 6.45 17.19
C GLY A 159 -14.22 6.77 15.70
N ASP A 160 -13.18 7.54 15.35
CA ASP A 160 -12.81 7.79 13.96
C ASP A 160 -11.79 6.74 13.49
N LYS A 161 -12.12 6.09 12.38
CA LYS A 161 -11.26 5.09 11.75
C LYS A 161 -10.38 5.75 10.69
N LEU A 162 -9.08 5.76 10.94
CA LEU A 162 -8.08 6.44 10.15
C LEU A 162 -7.13 5.41 9.53
N ASP A 163 -6.94 5.48 8.21
CA ASP A 163 -5.91 4.72 7.53
C ASP A 163 -4.54 5.06 8.13
N CYS A 164 -3.71 4.04 8.36
CA CYS A 164 -2.43 4.25 9.03
C CYS A 164 -1.32 3.43 8.38
N PHE A 165 -0.09 3.87 8.56
CA PHE A 165 1.09 3.06 8.28
C PHE A 165 1.53 2.39 9.57
N LEU A 166 1.89 1.12 9.50
CA LEU A 166 2.53 0.40 10.59
C LEU A 166 4.01 0.23 10.27
N VAL A 167 4.88 0.58 11.21
CA VAL A 167 6.34 0.53 11.01
C VAL A 167 6.99 -0.25 12.16
N ASP A 168 7.52 -1.44 11.87
CA ASP A 168 8.30 -2.24 12.81
C ASP A 168 9.80 -2.11 12.53
N ARG A 169 10.53 -1.51 13.48
CA ARG A 169 11.99 -1.37 13.49
C ARG A 169 12.66 -2.21 14.58
N SER A 170 11.91 -3.13 15.21
CA SER A 170 12.39 -3.90 16.36
C SER A 170 13.40 -4.99 15.99
N LYS A 171 13.39 -5.46 14.73
CA LYS A 171 14.40 -6.39 14.22
C LYS A 171 15.61 -5.62 13.75
N LYS A 172 16.76 -6.01 14.30
CA LYS A 172 18.07 -5.36 14.10
C LYS A 172 18.44 -5.10 12.63
N ASP A 173 18.08 -6.02 11.73
CA ASP A 173 18.57 -6.03 10.35
C ASP A 173 17.42 -6.09 9.31
N SER A 174 16.16 -5.85 9.71
CA SER A 174 15.02 -5.93 8.78
C SER A 174 13.79 -5.16 9.28
N ASP A 175 13.64 -3.92 8.81
CA ASP A 175 12.44 -3.12 9.03
C ASP A 175 11.25 -3.73 8.25
N LEU A 176 10.04 -3.52 8.75
CA LEU A 176 8.81 -3.89 8.05
C LEU A 176 7.81 -2.73 8.09
N ILE A 177 7.29 -2.38 6.92
CA ILE A 177 6.29 -1.33 6.75
C ILE A 177 5.03 -1.95 6.13
N LEU A 178 3.88 -1.70 6.73
CA LEU A 178 2.59 -1.96 6.12
C LEU A 178 1.98 -0.61 5.71
N THR A 179 1.64 -0.49 4.44
CA THR A 179 0.98 0.70 3.89
C THR A 179 -0.54 0.54 3.94
N PRO A 180 -1.30 1.60 4.22
CA PRO A 180 -2.74 1.57 4.06
C PRO A 180 -3.13 1.40 2.59
N SER A 181 -4.42 1.16 2.36
CA SER A 181 -4.95 1.19 0.99
C SER A 181 -4.92 2.59 0.41
N PHE A 182 -4.65 2.69 -0.88
CA PHE A 182 -4.82 3.93 -1.63
C PHE A 182 -6.25 4.12 -2.14
N SER A 183 -7.01 3.04 -2.29
CA SER A 183 -8.37 3.07 -2.80
C SER A 183 -9.31 3.82 -1.83
N PRO A 184 -10.14 4.76 -2.33
CA PRO A 184 -11.14 5.44 -1.51
C PRO A 184 -12.33 4.54 -1.12
N LEU A 185 -12.41 3.32 -1.68
CA LEU A 185 -13.55 2.42 -1.53
C LEU A 185 -13.29 1.24 -0.61
N THR A 186 -12.03 0.96 -0.31
CA THR A 186 -11.67 -0.06 0.68
C THR A 186 -11.71 0.54 2.08
N LYS A 187 -12.21 -0.24 3.03
CA LYS A 187 -12.10 0.09 4.45
C LYS A 187 -10.90 -0.64 5.01
N GLY A 188 -9.98 0.08 5.63
CA GLY A 188 -8.83 -0.55 6.28
C GLY A 188 -9.22 -1.53 7.40
N VAL A 189 -8.29 -2.33 7.90
CA VAL A 189 -8.48 -3.27 9.00
C VAL A 189 -8.09 -2.58 10.31
N SER A 190 -9.02 -2.50 11.28
CA SER A 190 -8.75 -1.84 12.56
C SER A 190 -7.79 -2.67 13.41
N VAL A 191 -6.61 -2.11 13.69
CA VAL A 191 -5.51 -2.83 14.34
C VAL A 191 -5.59 -2.82 15.87
N ASN A 192 -6.49 -2.01 16.45
CA ASN A 192 -6.59 -1.72 17.89
C ASN A 192 -6.59 -2.99 18.77
N ARG A 193 -7.27 -4.04 18.31
CA ARG A 193 -7.48 -5.30 19.07
C ARG A 193 -6.87 -6.53 18.40
N LEU A 194 -6.13 -6.34 17.31
CA LEU A 194 -5.53 -7.44 16.57
C LEU A 194 -4.20 -7.88 17.18
N LYS A 195 -3.81 -9.09 16.82
CA LYS A 195 -2.46 -9.65 16.96
C LYS A 195 -1.92 -9.99 15.59
N SER A 196 -0.60 -10.17 15.48
CA SER A 196 0.06 -10.45 14.20
C SER A 196 -0.51 -11.65 13.44
N ARG A 197 -1.03 -12.65 14.17
CA ARG A 197 -1.65 -13.87 13.62
C ARG A 197 -3.03 -13.65 13.00
N ASP A 198 -3.66 -12.50 13.26
CA ASP A 198 -4.99 -12.20 12.76
C ASP A 198 -4.93 -11.57 11.35
N PHE A 199 -3.74 -11.16 10.91
CA PHE A 199 -3.47 -10.73 9.54
C PHE A 199 -3.39 -11.91 8.57
N MET A 200 -3.73 -11.67 7.30
CA MET A 200 -3.71 -12.71 6.26
C MET A 200 -2.30 -13.02 5.75
N SER A 201 -1.40 -12.04 5.84
CA SER A 201 -0.04 -12.09 5.35
C SER A 201 0.80 -13.04 6.19
N PRO A 202 1.42 -14.06 5.57
CA PRO A 202 2.28 -15.00 6.29
C PRO A 202 3.52 -14.31 6.91
N ILE A 203 3.90 -13.13 6.40
CA ILE A 203 5.05 -12.37 6.90
C ILE A 203 4.76 -11.80 8.30
N MET A 204 3.51 -11.44 8.58
CA MET A 204 3.09 -10.91 9.87
C MET A 204 3.25 -11.91 11.01
N ASN A 205 3.11 -13.21 10.74
CA ASN A 205 3.32 -14.27 11.74
C ASN A 205 4.72 -14.28 12.37
N ARG A 206 5.70 -13.60 11.76
CA ARG A 206 7.09 -13.51 12.24
C ARG A 206 7.38 -12.22 13.00
N ARG A 207 6.36 -11.42 13.28
CA ARG A 207 6.46 -10.06 13.81
C ARG A 207 5.55 -9.93 15.02
N ASP A 208 5.84 -8.98 15.89
CA ASP A 208 4.98 -8.64 17.03
C ASP A 208 4.29 -7.31 16.74
N LEU A 209 2.98 -7.34 16.52
CA LEU A 209 2.18 -6.15 16.18
C LEU A 209 2.34 -5.05 17.25
N ASP A 210 2.61 -5.43 18.49
CA ASP A 210 2.74 -4.50 19.61
C ASP A 210 4.00 -3.63 19.48
N LYS A 211 4.94 -4.00 18.58
CA LYS A 211 6.18 -3.30 18.26
C LYS A 211 6.12 -2.34 17.08
N PHE A 212 4.98 -2.25 16.40
CA PHE A 212 4.84 -1.34 15.28
C PHE A 212 4.51 0.07 15.78
N GLU A 213 5.29 1.06 15.35
CA GLU A 213 4.91 2.46 15.40
C GLU A 213 3.73 2.70 14.45
N VAL A 214 2.85 3.62 14.81
CA VAL A 214 1.68 3.97 13.99
C VAL A 214 1.85 5.38 13.45
N LEU A 215 1.76 5.54 12.13
CA LEU A 215 1.77 6.85 11.48
C LEU A 215 0.40 7.09 10.87
N VAL A 216 -0.19 8.23 11.17
CA VAL A 216 -1.48 8.66 10.61
C VAL A 216 -1.28 10.01 9.96
N GLU A 217 -1.80 10.18 8.74
CA GLU A 217 -1.84 11.48 8.08
C GLU A 217 -3.22 12.11 8.28
N ILE A 218 -3.26 13.34 8.79
CA ILE A 218 -4.49 14.14 8.96
C ILE A 218 -4.17 15.55 8.47
N ASP A 219 -4.99 16.08 7.56
CA ASP A 219 -4.84 17.45 7.04
C ASP A 219 -3.40 17.78 6.54
N SER A 220 -2.75 16.83 5.84
CA SER A 220 -1.36 16.93 5.38
C SER A 220 -0.28 16.98 6.47
N GLU A 221 -0.64 16.75 7.74
CA GLU A 221 0.27 16.57 8.86
C GLU A 221 0.40 15.08 9.22
N VAL A 222 1.63 14.63 9.50
CA VAL A 222 1.89 13.24 9.89
C VAL A 222 2.03 13.15 11.40
N LEU A 223 1.02 12.55 12.04
CA LEU A 223 1.06 12.18 13.45
C LEU A 223 1.81 10.86 13.62
N ARG A 224 2.81 10.85 14.49
CA ARG A 224 3.61 9.67 14.82
C ARG A 224 3.31 9.23 16.23
N PHE A 225 2.69 8.06 16.36
CA PHE A 225 2.41 7.41 17.63
C PHE A 225 3.53 6.41 17.96
N PRO A 226 3.76 6.13 19.25
CA PRO A 226 4.74 5.13 19.68
C PRO A 226 4.35 3.70 19.25
N GLU A 227 5.10 2.70 19.69
CA GLU A 227 4.75 1.28 19.52
C GLU A 227 3.29 1.01 19.96
N LEU A 228 2.49 0.34 19.13
CA LEU A 228 1.05 0.13 19.34
C LEU A 228 0.73 -0.49 20.70
N GLY A 229 1.57 -1.39 21.21
CA GLY A 229 1.39 -2.01 22.53
C GLY A 229 1.44 -1.01 23.68
N SER A 230 2.07 0.16 23.51
CA SER A 230 2.25 1.14 24.58
C SER A 230 1.03 2.05 24.81
N PHE A 231 0.11 2.15 23.85
CA PHE A 231 -1.00 3.10 23.92
C PHE A 231 -2.36 2.50 23.54
N ARG A 232 -2.43 1.26 23.05
CA ARG A 232 -3.71 0.68 22.62
C ARG A 232 -4.77 0.51 23.72
N ASP A 233 -4.38 0.47 24.99
CA ASP A 233 -5.33 0.42 26.11
C ASP A 233 -6.05 1.77 26.32
N MET A 234 -5.57 2.82 25.64
CA MET A 234 -6.15 4.17 25.64
C MET A 234 -7.06 4.41 24.43
N LEU A 235 -7.17 3.45 23.51
CA LEU A 235 -7.94 3.55 22.27
C LEU A 235 -9.35 2.94 22.39
#